data_AF-A0A356NCI6-F1
#
_entry.id   AF-A0A356NCI6-F1
#
_cell.length_a   1.000
_cell.length_b   1.000
_cell.length_c   1.000
_cell.angle_alpha   90.00
_cell.angle_beta   90.00
_cell.angle_gamma   90.00
#
_symmetry.space_group_name_H-M   'P 1'
#
loop_
_entity.id
_entity.type
_entity.pdbx_description
1 polymer ?
#
loop_
_entity_poly.entity_id
_entity_poly.type
_entity_poly.pdbx_seq_one_letter_code
_entity_poly.pdbx_strand_id
1 'polypeptide(L)'
;MSERPTISDTKRSFHAHCDRVIAPAYRQVVDELLVELNLLLFQKCFHRDAVFATGLCQTFDSFMQGYRPDAQKQEIFQAICSALGLEAAAIRAEVVQARESVAGQLRV
;
A
#
# COMPACT_ATOMS: atom_id res chain seq x y z
N MET A 1 -2.89 24.63 8.52
CA MET A 1 -2.78 23.96 7.20
C MET A 1 -1.89 22.76 7.42
N SER A 2 -2.39 21.53 7.30
CA SER A 2 -1.55 20.34 7.48
C SER A 2 -0.53 20.30 6.34
N GLU A 3 0.76 20.36 6.69
CA GLU A 3 1.88 20.30 5.75
C GLU A 3 1.88 18.93 5.07
N ARG A 4 2.06 18.90 3.74
CA ARG A 4 2.14 17.63 3.00
C ARG A 4 3.42 16.92 3.44
N PRO A 5 3.34 15.64 3.85
CA PRO A 5 4.54 14.94 4.29
C PRO A 5 5.53 14.85 3.12
N THR A 6 6.79 15.12 3.43
CA THR A 6 7.87 14.87 2.48
C THR A 6 8.07 13.37 2.32
N ILE A 7 8.74 12.97 1.25
CA ILE A 7 9.16 11.57 1.06
C ILE A 7 9.95 11.07 2.29
N SER A 8 10.81 11.94 2.86
CA SER A 8 11.60 11.62 4.05
C SER A 8 10.72 11.39 5.29
N ASP A 9 9.65 12.17 5.46
CA ASP A 9 8.70 11.98 6.56
C ASP A 9 7.94 10.66 6.42
N THR A 10 7.49 10.34 5.22
CA THR A 10 6.81 9.08 4.91
C THR A 10 7.73 7.87 5.12
N LYS A 11 8.98 7.93 4.65
CA LYS A 11 9.97 6.87 4.91
C LYS A 11 10.29 6.72 6.41
N ARG A 12 10.42 7.84 7.13
CA ARG A 12 10.59 7.81 8.60
C ARG A 12 9.40 7.15 9.28
N SER A 13 8.18 7.51 8.88
CA SER A 13 6.94 6.92 9.40
C SER A 13 6.89 5.42 9.13
N PHE A 14 7.23 4.96 7.93
CA PHE A 14 7.33 3.54 7.62
C PHE A 14 8.27 2.80 8.58
N HIS A 15 9.47 3.35 8.80
CA HIS A 15 10.44 2.75 9.71
C HIS A 15 9.97 2.72 11.17
N ALA A 16 9.16 3.69 11.61
CA ALA A 16 8.57 3.68 12.94
C ALA A 16 7.46 2.61 13.12
N HIS A 17 6.86 2.15 12.03
CA HIS A 17 5.83 1.10 12.04
C HIS A 17 6.36 -0.29 11.62
N CYS A 18 7.61 -0.36 11.15
CA CYS A 18 8.26 -1.59 10.69
C CYS A 18 9.70 -1.65 11.21
N ASP A 19 9.86 -2.16 12.43
CA ASP A 19 11.16 -2.27 13.11
C ASP A 19 12.01 -3.47 12.64
N ARG A 20 11.48 -4.31 11.75
CA ARG A 20 12.15 -5.53 11.30
C ARG A 20 13.06 -5.30 10.09
N VAL A 21 14.13 -6.09 10.03
CA VAL A 21 15.01 -6.13 8.85
C VAL A 21 14.25 -6.72 7.65
N ILE A 22 14.33 -6.02 6.52
CA ILE A 22 13.78 -6.45 5.23
C ILE A 22 14.97 -6.80 4.33
N ALA A 23 14.90 -7.95 3.66
CA ALA A 23 15.95 -8.34 2.72
C ALA A 23 16.14 -7.28 1.62
N PRO A 24 17.38 -6.95 1.21
CA PRO A 24 17.68 -5.76 0.41
C PRO A 24 16.85 -5.63 -0.88
N ALA A 25 16.63 -6.72 -1.61
CA ALA A 25 15.83 -6.71 -2.84
C ALA A 25 14.39 -6.22 -2.62
N TYR A 26 13.75 -6.67 -1.53
CA TYR A 26 12.39 -6.22 -1.19
C TYR A 26 12.39 -4.84 -0.55
N ARG A 27 13.46 -4.47 0.18
CA ARG A 27 13.58 -3.13 0.75
C ARG A 27 13.57 -2.07 -0.34
N GLN A 28 14.27 -2.30 -1.44
CA GLN A 28 14.27 -1.42 -2.61
C GLN A 28 12.86 -1.23 -3.16
N VAL A 29 12.13 -2.33 -3.39
CA VAL A 29 10.72 -2.28 -3.86
C VAL A 29 9.85 -1.46 -2.92
N VAL A 30 9.95 -1.70 -1.61
CA VAL A 30 9.16 -0.97 -0.61
C VAL A 30 9.49 0.53 -0.64
N ASP A 31 10.77 0.88 -0.78
CA ASP A 31 11.19 2.27 -0.88
C ASP A 31 10.68 2.96 -2.14
N GLU A 32 10.73 2.30 -3.30
CA GLU A 32 10.19 2.82 -4.55
C GLU A 32 8.67 3.00 -4.45
N LEU A 33 7.97 2.02 -3.88
CA LEU A 33 6.52 2.10 -3.66
C LEU A 33 6.13 3.24 -2.72
N LEU A 34 6.87 3.47 -1.63
CA LEU A 34 6.64 4.60 -0.72
C LEU A 34 6.84 5.95 -1.42
N VAL A 35 7.86 6.08 -2.27
CA VAL A 35 8.09 7.31 -3.05
C VAL A 35 6.94 7.55 -4.02
N GLU A 36 6.59 6.56 -4.81
CA GLU A 36 5.53 6.67 -5.83
C GLU A 36 4.19 7.01 -5.20
N LEU A 37 3.79 6.29 -4.15
CA LEU A 37 2.54 6.53 -3.45
C LEU A 37 2.51 7.88 -2.75
N ASN A 38 3.62 8.34 -2.16
CA ASN A 38 3.69 9.68 -1.59
C ASN A 38 3.49 10.75 -2.67
N LEU A 39 4.12 10.58 -3.83
CA LEU A 39 3.96 11.52 -4.94
C LEU A 39 2.55 11.52 -5.50
N LEU A 40 1.83 10.39 -5.45
CA LEU A 40 0.47 10.25 -5.96
C LEU A 40 -0.59 10.74 -4.97
N LEU A 41 -0.58 10.23 -3.73
CA LEU A 41 -1.66 10.41 -2.76
C LEU A 41 -1.84 11.86 -2.29
N PHE A 42 -0.76 12.64 -2.27
CA PHE A 42 -0.80 14.05 -1.83
C PHE A 42 -1.04 15.04 -2.98
N GLN A 43 -1.36 14.58 -4.19
CA GLN A 43 -1.77 15.44 -5.31
C GLN A 43 -3.20 15.96 -5.13
N LYS A 44 -3.42 17.22 -5.51
CA LYS A 44 -4.75 17.86 -5.36
C LYS A 44 -5.86 17.17 -6.16
N CYS A 45 -5.51 16.60 -7.30
CA CYS A 45 -6.45 16.01 -8.24
C CYS A 45 -6.56 14.49 -8.12
N PHE A 46 -5.75 13.87 -7.26
CA PHE A 46 -5.80 12.44 -7.06
C PHE A 46 -6.93 12.08 -6.11
N HIS A 47 -7.77 11.13 -6.53
CA HIS A 47 -8.85 10.59 -5.74
C HIS A 47 -8.69 9.08 -5.71
N ARG A 48 -8.63 8.52 -4.50
CA ARG A 48 -8.51 7.09 -4.30
C ARG A 48 -9.84 6.41 -4.64
N ASP A 49 -9.77 5.33 -5.41
CA ASP A 49 -10.93 4.51 -5.77
C ASP A 49 -10.59 3.01 -5.73
N ALA A 50 -11.56 2.18 -6.13
CA ALA A 50 -11.43 0.74 -6.14
C ALA A 50 -10.36 0.24 -7.12
N VAL A 51 -10.09 0.97 -8.20
CA VAL A 51 -9.03 0.63 -9.16
C VAL A 51 -7.67 0.84 -8.49
N PHE A 52 -7.47 1.97 -7.81
CA PHE A 52 -6.27 2.21 -7.02
C PHE A 52 -6.09 1.14 -5.94
N ALA A 53 -7.14 0.84 -5.15
CA ALA A 53 -7.04 -0.14 -4.06
C ALA A 53 -6.65 -1.53 -4.61
N THR A 54 -7.26 -1.94 -5.72
CA THR A 54 -6.96 -3.20 -6.40
C THR A 54 -5.53 -3.23 -6.92
N GLY A 55 -5.11 -2.17 -7.62
CA GLY A 55 -3.76 -2.04 -8.14
C GLY A 55 -2.70 -2.06 -7.03
N LEU A 56 -2.91 -1.31 -5.94
CA LEU A 56 -2.00 -1.30 -4.80
C LEU A 56 -1.84 -2.69 -4.18
N CYS A 57 -2.94 -3.39 -3.90
CA CYS A 57 -2.87 -4.75 -3.34
C CYS A 57 -2.17 -5.71 -4.30
N GLN A 58 -2.52 -5.71 -5.58
CA GLN A 58 -1.95 -6.63 -6.57
C GLN A 58 -0.46 -6.39 -6.80
N THR A 59 -0.06 -5.12 -6.94
CA THR A 59 1.35 -4.73 -7.10
C THR A 59 2.17 -5.16 -5.90
N PHE A 60 1.70 -4.88 -4.69
CA PHE A 60 2.38 -5.32 -3.48
C PHE A 60 2.48 -6.85 -3.38
N ASP A 61 1.35 -7.55 -3.54
CA ASP A 61 1.29 -9.01 -3.39
C ASP A 61 2.18 -9.71 -4.44
N SER A 62 2.28 -9.15 -5.65
CA SER A 62 3.14 -9.66 -6.73
C SER A 62 4.62 -9.45 -6.44
N PHE A 63 5.03 -8.23 -6.03
CA PHE A 63 6.43 -7.98 -5.71
C PHE A 63 6.91 -8.71 -4.45
N MET A 64 6.00 -8.99 -3.51
CA MET A 64 6.32 -9.71 -2.28
C MET A 64 6.18 -11.23 -2.44
N GLN A 65 5.99 -11.73 -3.66
CA GLN A 65 5.97 -13.17 -3.93
C GLN A 65 7.31 -13.80 -3.54
N GLY A 66 7.25 -14.87 -2.76
CA GLY A 66 8.45 -15.56 -2.27
C GLY A 66 9.13 -14.92 -1.05
N TYR A 67 8.63 -13.79 -0.54
CA TYR A 67 9.14 -13.20 0.70
C TYR A 67 8.99 -14.17 1.88
N ARG A 68 9.98 -14.20 2.77
CA ARG A 68 9.97 -15.03 3.99
C ARG A 68 10.47 -14.22 5.19
N PRO A 69 9.84 -14.36 6.37
CA PRO A 69 8.62 -15.15 6.64
C PRO A 69 7.35 -14.52 6.05
N ASP A 70 6.36 -15.34 5.69
CA ASP A 70 5.13 -14.87 5.03
C ASP A 70 4.32 -13.87 5.89
N ALA A 71 4.30 -14.06 7.21
CA ALA A 71 3.58 -13.19 8.15
C ALA A 71 4.05 -11.73 8.08
N GLN A 72 5.34 -11.51 7.82
CA GLN A 72 5.90 -10.17 7.78
C GLN A 72 5.49 -9.40 6.50
N LYS A 73 4.99 -10.07 5.45
CA LYS A 73 4.41 -9.35 4.31
C LYS A 73 3.22 -8.49 4.74
N GLN A 74 2.37 -9.01 5.63
CA GLN A 74 1.22 -8.27 6.13
C GLN A 74 1.65 -7.08 7.00
N GLU A 75 2.67 -7.27 7.86
CA GLU A 75 3.26 -6.20 8.67
C GLU A 75 3.83 -5.08 7.77
N ILE A 76 4.58 -5.44 6.72
CA ILE A 76 5.14 -4.47 5.76
C ILE A 76 4.03 -3.72 5.02
N PHE A 77 3.00 -4.42 4.55
CA PHE A 77 1.86 -3.78 3.87
C PHE A 77 1.16 -2.78 4.79
N GLN A 78 0.92 -3.19 6.04
CA GLN A 78 0.32 -2.32 7.05
C GLN A 78 1.18 -1.09 7.31
N ALA A 79 2.48 -1.25 7.49
CA ALA A 79 3.41 -0.14 7.70
C ALA A 79 3.45 0.83 6.50
N ILE A 80 3.41 0.32 5.26
CA ILE A 80 3.31 1.16 4.04
C ILE A 80 2.04 1.98 4.06
N CYS A 81 0.89 1.33 4.28
CA CYS A 81 -0.40 2.03 4.33
C CYS A 81 -0.41 3.09 5.43
N SER A 82 -0.01 2.74 6.66
CA SER A 82 0.02 3.67 7.78
C SER A 82 0.95 4.86 7.54
N ALA A 83 2.11 4.64 6.91
CA ALA A 83 3.05 5.71 6.56
C ALA A 83 2.46 6.74 5.59
N LEU A 84 1.50 6.33 4.78
CA LEU A 84 0.83 7.14 3.76
C LEU A 84 -0.55 7.65 4.21
N GLY A 85 -0.93 7.42 5.47
CA GLY A 85 -2.24 7.80 6.00
C GLY A 85 -3.40 6.95 5.47
N LEU A 86 -3.11 5.72 5.05
CA LEU A 86 -4.09 4.73 4.59
C LEU A 86 -4.31 3.64 5.65
N GLU A 87 -5.49 3.04 5.63
CA GLU A 87 -5.82 1.87 6.45
C GLU A 87 -5.76 0.59 5.62
N ALA A 88 -4.78 -0.27 5.90
CA ALA A 88 -4.54 -1.49 5.11
C ALA A 88 -5.76 -2.42 5.04
N ALA A 89 -6.50 -2.56 6.16
CA ALA A 89 -7.71 -3.35 6.21
C ALA A 89 -8.82 -2.77 5.32
N ALA A 90 -8.97 -1.44 5.31
CA ALA A 90 -9.94 -0.77 4.46
C ALA A 90 -9.61 -0.93 2.97
N ILE A 91 -8.33 -0.79 2.60
CA ILE A 91 -7.86 -1.04 1.22
C ILE A 91 -8.21 -2.46 0.78
N ARG A 92 -7.86 -3.48 1.58
CA ARG A 92 -8.15 -4.88 1.22
C ARG A 92 -9.66 -5.18 1.20
N ALA A 93 -10.44 -4.59 2.09
CA ALA A 93 -11.90 -4.73 2.09
C ALA A 93 -12.54 -4.14 0.82
N GLU A 94 -12.05 -2.98 0.37
CA GLU A 94 -12.54 -2.35 -0.86
C GLU A 94 -12.28 -3.20 -2.09
N VAL A 95 -11.13 -3.89 -2.15
CA VAL A 95 -10.85 -4.85 -3.23
C VAL A 95 -11.85 -6.01 -3.22
N VAL A 96 -12.23 -6.52 -2.05
CA VAL A 96 -13.24 -7.59 -1.95
C VAL A 96 -14.59 -7.09 -2.47
N GLN A 97 -15.04 -5.93 -2.00
CA GLN A 97 -16.31 -5.32 -2.42
C GLN A 97 -16.35 -5.04 -3.94
N ALA A 98 -15.25 -4.53 -4.50
CA ALA A 98 -15.14 -4.26 -5.93
C ALA A 98 -15.21 -5.54 -6.78
N ARG A 99 -14.66 -6.65 -6.30
CA ARG A 99 -14.74 -7.94 -7.00
C ARG A 99 -16.16 -8.52 -6.95
N GLU A 100 -16.84 -8.38 -5.81
CA GLU A 100 -18.21 -8.85 -5.65
C GLU A 100 -19.20 -8.08 -6.53
N SER A 101 -19.03 -6.76 -6.66
CA SER A 101 -19.90 -5.94 -7.50
C SER A 101 -19.79 -6.31 -8.99
N VAL A 102 -18.58 -6.54 -9.50
CA VAL A 102 -18.34 -7.01 -10.88
C VAL A 102 -18.90 -8.42 -11.08
N ALA A 103 -18.71 -9.32 -10.12
CA ALA A 103 -19.26 -10.68 -10.19
C ALA A 103 -20.80 -10.69 -10.19
N GLY A 104 -21.44 -9.75 -9.50
CA GLY A 104 -22.89 -9.56 -9.54
C GLY A 104 -23.39 -9.04 -10.90
N GLN A 105 -22.61 -8.19 -11.57
CA GLN A 105 -22.95 -7.65 -12.89
C GLN A 105 -22.80 -8.67 -14.02
N LEU A 106 -21.85 -9.61 -13.91
CA LEU A 106 -21.66 -10.68 -14.91
C LEU A 106 -22.69 -11.81 -14.85
N ARG A 107 -23.51 -11.85 -13.78
CA ARG A 107 -24.55 -12.86 -13.56
C ARG A 107 -25.93 -12.45 -14.09
N VAL A 108 -26.01 -11.34 -14.81
CA VAL A 108 -27.20 -10.84 -15.53
C VAL A 108 -27.00 -11.07 -17.02
#